data_AF-A0A5C7XP49-F1
#
_entry.id   AF-A0A5C7XP49-F1
#
_cell.length_a   1.000
_cell.length_b   1.000
_cell.length_c   1.000
_cell.angle_alpha   90.00
_cell.angle_beta   90.00
_cell.angle_gamma   90.00
#
_symmetry.space_group_name_H-M   'P 1'
#
loop_
_entity.id
_entity.type
_entity.pdbx_description
1 polymer ?
#
loop_
_entity_poly.entity_id
_entity_poly.type
_entity_poly.pdbx_seq_one_letter_code
_entity_poly.pdbx_strand_id
1 'polypeptide(L)'
;MKERNGTGVVFGALAFDARVADAHRKRRLQAADAEALVEAVHRNLVADCPDGRSLRLTLGAAYYDACELLRVGWPLHRRLRALSNAEPTPRPDARPHRSALPGRDGLPEPQGCASGQALLTLPFVLEGEIEPATETLRHLDRNRMLAYTPRARHVAFELPTLPAFDAVGYFSMRSLSAELAGRYYSAGLGGVWSLIERVLFAPKREHEWYEAPKREHEWYEAPKREHEYDRPKPSLRYADGRVRLHDDGHERVRRWRDLLQAHGVPLEVASPSDAERSAAASA
;
A
#
# COMPACT_ATOMS: atom_id res chain seq x y z
N MET A 1 -5.91 -13.19 -12.49
CA MET A 1 -4.61 -13.90 -12.56
C MET A 1 -4.65 -14.94 -13.68
N LYS A 2 -4.84 -14.50 -14.92
CA LYS A 2 -4.80 -15.41 -16.08
C LYS A 2 -4.34 -14.58 -17.27
N GLU A 3 -3.06 -14.71 -17.63
CA GLU A 3 -2.61 -14.30 -18.96
C GLU A 3 -2.74 -15.49 -19.91
N ARG A 4 -2.87 -15.21 -21.20
CA ARG A 4 -3.14 -16.20 -22.27
C ARG A 4 -2.08 -17.31 -22.41
N ASN A 5 -0.98 -17.27 -21.65
CA ASN A 5 0.23 -18.08 -21.87
C ASN A 5 0.62 -18.99 -20.69
N GLY A 6 -0.22 -19.16 -19.66
CA GLY A 6 0.12 -20.03 -18.51
C GLY A 6 1.11 -19.43 -17.49
N THR A 7 1.57 -18.20 -17.69
CA THR A 7 2.43 -17.47 -16.75
C THR A 7 1.63 -16.89 -15.57
N GLY A 8 2.10 -17.13 -14.35
CA GLY A 8 1.62 -16.51 -13.13
C GLY A 8 2.56 -15.41 -12.63
N VAL A 9 1.97 -14.35 -12.09
CA VAL A 9 2.70 -13.20 -11.53
C VAL A 9 2.11 -12.85 -10.17
N VAL A 10 2.99 -12.71 -9.17
CA VAL A 10 2.64 -12.29 -7.82
C VAL A 10 3.36 -10.99 -7.51
N PHE A 11 2.59 -9.95 -7.20
CA PHE A 11 3.09 -8.71 -6.64
C PHE A 11 3.03 -8.77 -5.12
N GLY A 12 4.09 -8.38 -4.46
CA GLY A 12 4.15 -8.35 -3.01
C GLY A 12 5.17 -7.37 -2.48
N ALA A 13 5.33 -7.40 -1.15
CA ALA A 13 6.27 -6.56 -0.44
C ALA A 13 6.83 -7.27 0.78
N LEU A 14 8.11 -7.03 1.06
CA LEU A 14 8.70 -7.24 2.37
C LEU A 14 8.46 -5.98 3.20
N ALA A 15 7.60 -6.06 4.21
CA ALA A 15 7.21 -4.94 5.05
C ALA A 15 7.91 -4.99 6.41
N PHE A 16 8.37 -3.84 6.89
CA PHE A 16 9.12 -3.69 8.14
C PHE A 16 8.32 -2.87 9.13
N ASP A 17 8.03 -3.45 10.30
CA ASP A 17 7.49 -2.71 11.44
C ASP A 17 8.66 -2.09 12.21
N ALA A 18 9.02 -0.87 11.82
CA ALA A 18 10.21 -0.19 12.31
C ALA A 18 10.04 0.24 13.77
N ARG A 19 11.03 -0.07 14.61
CA ARG A 19 11.13 0.37 16.02
C ARG A 19 11.16 1.89 16.17
N VAL A 20 11.80 2.56 15.20
CA VAL A 20 11.93 4.01 15.14
C VAL A 20 11.66 4.45 13.71
N ALA A 21 10.67 5.32 13.54
CA ALA A 21 10.44 6.01 12.28
C ALA A 21 11.58 7.00 12.05
N ASP A 22 12.51 6.65 11.17
CA ASP A 22 13.60 7.54 10.76
C ASP A 22 13.23 8.27 9.46
N ALA A 23 12.80 9.52 9.59
CA ALA A 23 12.42 10.37 8.46
C ALA A 23 13.60 10.69 7.52
N HIS A 24 14.84 10.56 7.99
CA HIS A 24 16.06 10.85 7.23
C HIS A 24 16.72 9.59 6.65
N ARG A 25 16.08 8.42 6.79
CA ARG A 25 16.65 7.18 6.30
C ARG A 25 16.88 7.26 4.79
N LYS A 26 18.09 6.90 4.35
CA LYS A 26 18.37 6.67 2.92
C LYS A 26 17.38 5.62 2.43
N ARG A 27 16.49 6.02 1.53
CA ARG A 27 15.43 5.16 1.00
C ARG A 27 15.93 4.17 -0.06
N ARG A 28 17.22 4.17 -0.41
CA ARG A 28 17.81 3.23 -1.36
C ARG A 28 18.82 2.32 -0.67
N LEU A 29 18.77 1.04 -1.00
CA LEU A 29 19.83 0.10 -0.66
C LEU A 29 21.05 0.33 -1.56
N GLN A 30 22.23 0.03 -1.02
CA GLN A 30 23.42 -0.10 -1.86
C GLN A 30 23.33 -1.39 -2.67
N ALA A 31 23.98 -1.44 -3.83
CA ALA A 31 23.90 -2.61 -4.72
C ALA A 31 24.33 -3.92 -4.02
N ALA A 32 25.40 -3.89 -3.22
CA ALA A 32 25.87 -5.06 -2.48
C ALA A 32 24.83 -5.55 -1.45
N ASP A 33 24.24 -4.62 -0.69
CA ASP A 33 23.20 -4.93 0.29
C ASP A 33 21.94 -5.48 -0.39
N ALA A 34 21.57 -4.91 -1.53
CA ALA A 34 20.43 -5.33 -2.32
C ALA A 34 20.59 -6.77 -2.84
N GLU A 35 21.78 -7.13 -3.31
CA GLU A 35 22.11 -8.50 -3.75
C GLU A 35 22.10 -9.50 -2.57
N ALA A 36 22.69 -9.13 -1.45
CA ALA A 36 22.66 -9.97 -0.24
C ALA A 36 21.23 -10.19 0.26
N LEU A 37 20.40 -9.15 0.24
CA LEU A 37 19.03 -9.20 0.71
C LEU A 37 18.12 -9.98 -0.25
N VAL A 38 18.23 -9.81 -1.56
CA VAL A 38 17.39 -10.56 -2.50
C VAL A 38 17.68 -12.07 -2.42
N GLU A 39 18.95 -12.47 -2.25
CA GLU A 39 19.30 -13.87 -2.06
C GLU A 39 18.71 -14.42 -0.75
N ALA A 40 18.77 -13.65 0.34
CA ALA A 40 18.17 -14.01 1.62
C ALA A 40 16.64 -14.12 1.54
N VAL A 41 15.99 -13.17 0.87
CA VAL A 41 14.55 -13.17 0.64
C VAL A 41 14.13 -14.40 -0.16
N HIS A 42 14.82 -14.68 -1.25
CA HIS A 42 14.55 -15.86 -2.07
C HIS A 42 14.69 -17.15 -1.24
N ARG A 43 15.78 -17.30 -0.47
CA ARG A 43 15.97 -18.47 0.41
C ARG A 43 14.85 -18.63 1.42
N ASN A 44 14.44 -17.53 2.05
CA ASN A 44 13.37 -17.55 3.05
C ASN A 44 12.02 -17.91 2.41
N LEU A 45 11.72 -17.35 1.23
CA LEU A 45 10.51 -17.68 0.48
C LEU A 45 10.47 -19.15 0.08
N VAL A 46 11.59 -19.71 -0.41
CA VAL A 46 11.67 -21.15 -0.76
C VAL A 46 11.55 -22.06 0.45
N ALA A 47 12.14 -21.67 1.59
CA ALA A 47 12.06 -22.45 2.82
C ALA A 47 10.64 -22.48 3.41
N ASP A 48 9.85 -21.42 3.21
CA ASP A 48 8.49 -21.31 3.75
C ASP A 48 7.40 -21.75 2.76
N CYS A 49 7.65 -21.57 1.45
CA CYS A 49 6.77 -21.96 0.35
C CYS A 49 7.60 -22.65 -0.75
N PRO A 50 7.73 -24.00 -0.71
CA PRO A 50 8.54 -24.74 -1.67
C PRO A 50 8.19 -24.51 -3.14
N ASP A 51 6.91 -24.25 -3.46
CA ASP A 51 6.46 -23.92 -4.81
C ASP A 51 7.11 -22.64 -5.37
N GLY A 52 7.46 -21.71 -4.47
CA GLY A 52 8.18 -20.47 -4.79
C GLY A 52 9.57 -20.71 -5.39
N ARG A 53 10.15 -21.91 -5.24
CA ARG A 53 11.46 -22.27 -5.83
C ARG A 53 11.49 -22.16 -7.35
N SER A 54 10.35 -22.40 -8.00
CA SER A 54 10.22 -22.32 -9.45
C SER A 54 9.99 -20.88 -9.96
N LEU A 55 9.77 -19.94 -9.04
CA LEU A 55 9.44 -18.55 -9.37
C LEU A 55 10.69 -17.69 -9.37
N ARG A 56 10.80 -16.82 -10.37
CA ARG A 56 11.83 -15.77 -10.44
C ARG A 56 11.44 -14.62 -9.53
N LEU A 57 12.32 -14.27 -8.60
CA LEU A 57 12.19 -13.11 -7.72
C LEU A 57 12.87 -11.88 -8.32
N THR A 58 12.15 -10.76 -8.40
CA THR A 58 12.72 -9.43 -8.64
C THR A 58 12.38 -8.52 -7.47
N LEU A 59 13.39 -8.09 -6.71
CA LEU A 59 13.23 -7.22 -5.53
C LEU A 59 13.60 -5.77 -5.88
N GLY A 60 12.71 -4.83 -5.59
CA GLY A 60 13.01 -3.41 -5.61
C GLY A 60 13.86 -3.02 -4.40
N ALA A 61 15.06 -2.55 -4.66
CA ALA A 61 16.10 -2.25 -3.69
C ALA A 61 15.97 -0.83 -3.09
N ALA A 62 14.74 -0.46 -2.73
CA ALA A 62 14.43 0.83 -2.12
C ALA A 62 13.17 0.76 -1.24
N TYR A 63 13.20 1.50 -0.14
CA TYR A 63 12.12 1.60 0.83
C TYR A 63 11.05 2.58 0.37
N TYR A 64 9.91 2.02 -0.01
CA TYR A 64 8.70 2.74 -0.30
C TYR A 64 7.76 2.65 0.90
N ASP A 65 6.90 3.65 1.06
CA ASP A 65 5.75 3.51 1.94
C ASP A 65 4.74 2.52 1.36
N ALA A 66 4.08 1.74 2.22
CA ALA A 66 2.98 0.88 1.81
C ALA A 66 1.87 1.63 1.04
N CYS A 67 1.64 2.91 1.33
CA CYS A 67 0.69 3.73 0.57
C CYS A 67 1.15 3.99 -0.87
N GLU A 68 2.46 4.08 -1.13
CA GLU A 68 3.00 4.26 -2.48
C GLU A 68 2.82 2.98 -3.30
N LEU A 69 3.02 1.82 -2.66
CA LEU A 69 2.80 0.52 -3.28
C LEU A 69 1.33 0.26 -3.62
N LEU A 70 0.43 0.82 -2.81
CA LEU A 70 -1.01 0.77 -2.97
C LEU A 70 -1.55 2.02 -3.68
N ARG A 71 -0.73 2.79 -4.39
CA ARG A 71 -1.23 3.94 -5.16
C ARG A 71 -1.77 3.48 -6.52
N VAL A 72 -2.99 3.91 -6.84
CA VAL A 72 -3.59 3.63 -8.16
C VAL A 72 -2.71 4.19 -9.27
N GLY A 73 -2.41 3.35 -10.26
CA GLY A 73 -1.64 3.75 -11.44
C GLY A 73 -0.14 3.98 -11.20
N TRP A 74 0.38 3.68 -10.00
CA TRP A 74 1.81 3.85 -9.72
C TRP A 74 2.67 2.89 -10.56
N PRO A 75 3.71 3.39 -11.27
CA PRO A 75 4.40 2.59 -12.29
C PRO A 75 5.33 1.52 -11.71
N LEU A 76 5.56 1.50 -10.40
CA LEU A 76 6.52 0.64 -9.70
C LEU A 76 6.35 -0.85 -10.06
N HIS A 77 5.15 -1.39 -9.85
CA HIS A 77 4.86 -2.82 -10.10
C HIS A 77 5.01 -3.18 -11.59
N ARG A 78 4.52 -2.31 -12.48
CA ARG A 78 4.69 -2.48 -13.93
C ARG A 78 6.16 -2.51 -14.32
N ARG A 79 6.98 -1.63 -13.72
CA ARG A 79 8.41 -1.56 -14.01
C ARG A 79 9.16 -2.76 -13.46
N LEU A 80 8.90 -3.18 -12.22
CA LEU A 80 9.47 -4.39 -11.64
C LEU A 80 9.16 -5.64 -12.48
N ARG A 81 7.91 -5.77 -12.93
CA ARG A 81 7.53 -6.87 -13.83
C ARG A 81 8.26 -6.79 -15.17
N ALA A 82 8.36 -5.61 -15.77
CA ALA A 82 9.09 -5.44 -17.03
C ALA A 82 10.58 -5.84 -16.88
N LEU A 83 11.18 -5.57 -15.73
CA LEU A 83 12.55 -5.99 -15.42
C LEU A 83 12.66 -7.52 -15.22
N SER A 84 11.65 -8.16 -14.63
CA SER A 84 11.58 -9.63 -14.54
C SER A 84 11.54 -10.29 -15.92
N ASN A 85 10.81 -9.69 -16.87
CA ASN A 85 10.68 -10.16 -18.26
C ASN A 85 11.90 -9.89 -19.16
N ALA A 86 12.75 -8.93 -18.80
CA ALA A 86 13.85 -8.50 -19.66
C ALA A 86 15.03 -9.48 -19.70
N GLU A 87 15.05 -10.50 -18.84
CA GLU A 87 16.07 -11.54 -18.90
C GLU A 87 15.67 -12.71 -19.79
N PRO A 88 16.62 -13.24 -20.61
CA PRO A 88 16.45 -14.52 -21.27
C PRO A 88 16.07 -15.60 -20.24
N THR A 89 15.24 -16.56 -20.66
CA THR A 89 14.82 -17.70 -19.83
C THR A 89 16.03 -18.25 -19.07
N PRO A 90 15.97 -18.36 -17.74
CA PRO A 90 17.12 -18.73 -16.95
C PRO A 90 17.63 -20.09 -17.45
N ARG A 91 18.94 -20.16 -17.73
CA ARG A 91 19.61 -21.45 -17.82
C ARG A 91 19.39 -22.22 -16.51
N PRO A 92 19.48 -23.56 -16.49
CA PRO A 92 19.26 -24.35 -15.28
C PRO A 92 20.14 -23.96 -14.07
N ASP A 93 21.24 -23.23 -14.31
CA ASP A 93 22.21 -22.69 -13.35
C ASP A 93 22.01 -21.20 -13.01
N ALA A 94 21.05 -20.51 -13.62
CA ALA A 94 20.82 -19.10 -13.39
C ALA A 94 20.14 -18.84 -12.03
N ARG A 95 20.56 -17.76 -11.36
CA ARG A 95 19.97 -17.34 -10.08
C ARG A 95 18.50 -16.97 -10.30
N PRO A 96 17.54 -17.63 -9.64
CA PRO A 96 16.12 -17.29 -9.76
C PRO A 96 15.76 -16.00 -9.00
N HIS A 97 16.72 -15.10 -8.78
CA HIS A 97 16.52 -13.89 -8.01
C HIS A 97 17.42 -12.75 -8.52
N ARG A 98 16.92 -11.51 -8.45
CA ARG A 98 17.67 -10.29 -8.78
C ARG A 98 17.18 -9.07 -8.03
N SER A 99 18.07 -8.11 -7.80
CA SER A 99 17.70 -6.79 -7.32
C SER A 99 17.45 -5.80 -8.48
N ALA A 100 16.66 -4.76 -8.19
CA ALA A 100 16.39 -3.64 -9.08
C ALA A 100 16.49 -2.32 -8.31
N LEU A 101 17.31 -1.38 -8.77
CA LEU A 101 17.67 -0.15 -8.09
C LEU A 101 16.96 1.07 -8.71
N PRO A 102 16.41 2.02 -7.93
CA PRO A 102 15.96 3.30 -8.47
C PRO A 102 17.08 4.08 -9.16
N GLY A 103 16.73 4.83 -10.20
CA GLY A 103 17.66 5.50 -11.10
C GLY A 103 18.32 4.58 -12.12
N ARG A 104 18.97 3.49 -11.68
CA ARG A 104 19.67 2.54 -12.57
C ARG A 104 18.71 1.71 -13.41
N ASP A 105 17.71 1.10 -12.77
CA ASP A 105 16.75 0.23 -13.42
C ASP A 105 15.44 0.96 -13.79
N GLY A 106 15.42 2.30 -13.64
CA GLY A 106 14.26 3.13 -13.94
C GLY A 106 13.05 2.88 -13.02
N LEU A 107 13.26 2.33 -11.82
CA LEU A 107 12.23 2.33 -10.79
C LEU A 107 11.95 3.78 -10.34
N PRO A 108 10.67 4.12 -10.03
CA PRO A 108 10.34 5.43 -9.52
C PRO A 108 11.04 5.68 -8.18
N GLU A 109 11.43 6.93 -7.92
CA GLU A 109 12.00 7.30 -6.63
C GLU A 109 10.95 7.18 -5.51
N PRO A 110 11.30 6.62 -4.34
CA PRO A 110 10.45 6.68 -3.17
C PRO A 110 10.17 8.13 -2.76
N GLN A 111 8.90 8.46 -2.63
CA GLN A 111 8.40 9.78 -2.24
C GLN A 111 8.10 9.85 -0.75
N GLY A 112 7.81 8.71 -0.12
CA GLY A 112 7.40 8.62 1.27
C GLY A 112 5.98 9.07 1.55
N CYS A 113 5.53 8.80 2.77
CA CYS A 113 4.24 9.24 3.30
C CYS A 113 4.48 10.09 4.54
N ALA A 114 3.80 11.23 4.63
CA ALA A 114 3.83 12.08 5.82
C ALA A 114 3.01 11.50 6.99
N SER A 115 2.30 10.37 6.80
CA SER A 115 1.46 9.78 7.84
C SER A 115 2.31 9.04 8.89
N GLY A 116 1.97 9.22 10.17
CA GLY A 116 2.58 8.44 11.27
C GLY A 116 2.26 6.95 11.25
N GLN A 117 1.56 6.45 10.22
CA GLN A 117 1.21 5.05 10.00
C GLN A 117 2.07 4.42 8.89
N ALA A 118 3.16 5.08 8.51
CA ALA A 118 4.08 4.65 7.48
C ALA A 118 4.64 3.25 7.77
N LEU A 119 4.33 2.31 6.88
CA LEU A 119 4.91 0.98 6.89
C LEU A 119 5.97 0.94 5.78
N LEU A 120 7.24 0.79 6.15
CA LEU A 120 8.34 0.74 5.20
C LEU A 120 8.34 -0.61 4.49
N THR A 121 8.46 -0.58 3.15
CA THR A 121 8.34 -1.77 2.32
C THR A 121 9.44 -1.84 1.26
N LEU A 122 9.91 -3.06 0.96
CA LEU A 122 10.67 -3.38 -0.24
C LEU A 122 9.76 -4.20 -1.18
N PRO A 123 9.35 -3.65 -2.33
CA PRO A 123 8.44 -4.33 -3.25
C PRO A 123 9.14 -5.48 -3.95
N PHE A 124 8.41 -6.55 -4.25
CA PHE A 124 8.91 -7.65 -5.06
C PHE A 124 7.89 -8.15 -6.08
N VAL A 125 8.39 -8.80 -7.12
CA VAL A 125 7.62 -9.59 -8.09
C VAL A 125 8.13 -11.02 -8.08
N LEU A 126 7.22 -11.98 -8.04
CA LEU A 126 7.48 -13.39 -8.32
C LEU A 126 6.82 -13.76 -9.65
N GLU A 127 7.56 -14.40 -10.54
CA GLU A 127 7.07 -14.77 -11.87
C GLU A 127 7.51 -16.17 -12.29
N GLY A 128 6.58 -16.95 -12.83
CA GLY A 128 6.83 -18.31 -13.32
C GLY A 128 5.55 -18.94 -13.83
N GLU A 129 5.45 -20.27 -13.74
CA GLU A 129 4.21 -20.99 -14.08
C GLU A 129 3.04 -20.57 -13.18
N ILE A 130 1.82 -20.64 -13.73
CA ILE A 130 0.62 -20.14 -13.05
C ILE A 130 0.28 -20.92 -11.77
N GLU A 131 0.44 -22.24 -11.75
CA GLU A 131 0.12 -23.06 -10.59
C GLU A 131 1.02 -22.73 -9.38
N PRO A 132 2.37 -22.75 -9.48
CA PRO A 132 3.23 -22.36 -8.36
C PRO A 132 3.00 -20.91 -7.90
N ALA A 133 2.81 -19.98 -8.84
CA ALA A 133 2.52 -18.59 -8.51
C ALA A 133 1.19 -18.44 -7.74
N THR A 134 0.17 -19.22 -8.12
CA THR A 134 -1.13 -19.27 -7.43
C THR A 134 -0.96 -19.72 -5.99
N GLU A 135 -0.21 -20.81 -5.77
CA GLU A 135 -0.06 -21.36 -4.42
C GLU A 135 0.80 -20.45 -3.55
N THR A 136 1.88 -19.87 -4.10
CA THR A 136 2.66 -18.86 -3.37
C THR A 136 1.80 -17.65 -2.97
N LEU A 137 0.95 -17.13 -3.87
CA LEU A 137 0.03 -16.04 -3.52
C LEU A 137 -0.93 -16.43 -2.38
N ARG A 138 -1.53 -17.64 -2.45
CA ARG A 138 -2.41 -18.14 -1.39
C ARG A 138 -1.68 -18.31 -0.05
N HIS A 139 -0.43 -18.72 -0.09
CA HIS A 139 0.40 -18.85 1.11
C HIS A 139 0.69 -17.49 1.73
N LEU A 140 1.12 -16.50 0.93
CA LEU A 140 1.33 -15.12 1.39
C LEU A 140 0.05 -14.51 1.99
N ASP A 141 -1.09 -14.82 1.39
CA ASP A 141 -2.40 -14.37 1.86
C ASP A 141 -2.82 -14.97 3.20
N ARG A 142 -2.57 -16.26 3.42
CA ARG A 142 -2.95 -16.97 4.65
C ARG A 142 -2.02 -16.68 5.81
N ASN A 143 -0.72 -16.63 5.54
CA ASN A 143 0.28 -16.73 6.59
C ASN A 143 0.91 -15.39 6.96
N ARG A 144 0.61 -14.30 6.21
CA ARG A 144 1.19 -12.94 6.41
C ARG A 144 2.65 -13.04 6.86
N MET A 145 3.43 -13.78 6.07
CA MET A 145 4.60 -14.51 6.58
C MET A 145 5.51 -13.61 7.43
N LEU A 146 5.95 -14.13 8.57
CA LEU A 146 6.98 -13.65 9.51
C LEU A 146 6.60 -12.52 10.49
N ALA A 147 5.78 -12.84 11.49
CA ALA A 147 6.14 -12.39 12.84
C ALA A 147 7.46 -13.09 13.20
N TYR A 148 8.49 -12.33 13.58
CA TYR A 148 9.84 -12.78 13.95
C TYR A 148 9.94 -14.28 14.31
N THR A 149 10.14 -15.15 13.31
CA THR A 149 10.46 -16.57 13.57
C THR A 149 11.98 -16.72 13.53
N PRO A 150 12.54 -17.75 14.18
CA PRO A 150 13.96 -18.10 14.10
C PRO A 150 14.54 -18.29 12.68
N ARG A 151 13.72 -18.18 11.61
CA ARG A 151 14.13 -18.21 10.19
C ARG A 151 14.59 -16.87 9.63
N ALA A 152 14.30 -15.74 10.28
CA ALA A 152 14.88 -14.43 9.92
C ALA A 152 16.36 -14.27 10.36
N ARG A 153 17.03 -15.35 10.79
CA ARG A 153 18.45 -15.36 11.18
C ARG A 153 19.41 -15.45 9.99
N HIS A 154 19.08 -14.79 8.88
CA HIS A 154 20.05 -14.59 7.82
C HIS A 154 20.76 -13.26 8.05
N VAL A 155 22.09 -13.22 7.98
CA VAL A 155 22.90 -12.02 8.24
C VAL A 155 22.48 -10.80 7.40
N ALA A 156 21.86 -11.05 6.23
CA ALA A 156 21.29 -9.99 5.40
C ALA A 156 20.16 -9.18 6.09
N PHE A 157 19.48 -9.75 7.10
CA PHE A 157 18.48 -9.04 7.93
C PHE A 157 19.12 -8.25 9.08
N GLU A 158 20.44 -8.31 9.23
CA GLU A 158 21.24 -7.55 10.20
C GLU A 158 22.04 -6.42 9.53
N LEU A 159 21.83 -6.19 8.22
CA LEU A 159 22.52 -5.14 7.48
C LEU A 159 22.23 -3.76 8.09
N PRO A 160 23.23 -2.89 8.29
CA PRO A 160 23.03 -1.55 8.87
C PRO A 160 22.09 -0.66 8.06
N THR A 161 21.91 -0.96 6.77
CA THR A 161 21.00 -0.23 5.88
C THR A 161 19.53 -0.60 6.10
N LEU A 162 19.23 -1.72 6.74
CA LEU A 162 17.86 -2.12 7.14
C LEU A 162 17.36 -1.35 8.35
N PRO A 163 16.07 -0.94 8.37
CA PRO A 163 15.48 -0.33 9.55
C PRO A 163 15.66 -1.19 10.78
N ALA A 164 15.84 -0.56 11.94
CA ALA A 164 15.64 -1.29 13.18
C ALA A 164 14.15 -1.65 13.23
N PHE A 165 13.80 -2.93 13.24
CA PHE A 165 12.42 -3.39 13.19
C PHE A 165 12.12 -4.37 14.33
N ASP A 166 10.86 -4.38 14.76
CA ASP A 166 10.33 -5.39 15.69
C ASP A 166 9.82 -6.62 14.93
N ALA A 167 9.26 -6.40 13.74
CA ALA A 167 8.79 -7.45 12.86
C ALA A 167 9.09 -7.12 11.40
N VAL A 168 9.25 -8.17 10.59
CA VAL A 168 9.43 -8.05 9.14
C VAL A 168 8.69 -9.19 8.47
N GLY A 169 7.81 -8.89 7.52
CA GLY A 169 6.97 -9.90 6.91
C GLY A 169 6.73 -9.77 5.41
N TYR A 170 6.38 -10.87 4.77
CA TYR A 170 6.00 -10.92 3.36
C TYR A 170 4.49 -10.76 3.20
N PHE A 171 4.11 -9.79 2.39
CA PHE A 171 2.72 -9.49 2.09
C PHE A 171 2.48 -9.62 0.59
N SER A 172 1.37 -10.25 0.22
CA SER A 172 0.74 -9.95 -1.06
C SER A 172 0.21 -8.51 -1.05
N MET A 173 -0.11 -7.95 -2.20
CA MET A 173 -0.78 -6.64 -2.27
C MET A 173 -2.11 -6.63 -1.48
N ARG A 174 -2.83 -7.75 -1.46
CA ARG A 174 -4.10 -7.89 -0.71
C ARG A 174 -3.86 -7.88 0.79
N SER A 175 -2.91 -8.68 1.28
CA SER A 175 -2.56 -8.72 2.69
C SER A 175 -1.97 -7.40 3.18
N LEU A 176 -1.17 -6.71 2.36
CA LEU A 176 -0.61 -5.39 2.65
C LEU A 176 -1.72 -4.35 2.79
N SER A 177 -2.70 -4.37 1.88
CA SER A 177 -3.88 -3.52 1.96
C SER A 177 -4.66 -3.75 3.25
N ALA A 178 -4.87 -5.02 3.64
CA ALA A 178 -5.55 -5.35 4.89
C ALA A 178 -4.75 -4.96 6.14
N GLU A 179 -3.42 -4.99 6.08
CA GLU A 179 -2.54 -4.52 7.17
C GLU A 179 -2.66 -3.00 7.35
N LEU A 180 -2.59 -2.26 6.24
CA LEU A 180 -2.72 -0.81 6.26
C LEU A 180 -4.12 -0.36 6.70
N ALA A 181 -5.17 -1.10 6.30
CA ALA A 181 -6.53 -0.92 6.80
C ALA A 181 -6.57 -0.97 8.33
N GLY A 182 -6.03 -2.04 8.93
CA GLY A 182 -6.01 -2.22 10.38
C GLY A 182 -5.34 -1.04 11.09
N ARG A 183 -4.19 -0.59 10.59
CA ARG A 183 -3.45 0.57 11.12
C ARG A 183 -4.29 1.86 11.05
N TYR A 184 -4.96 2.10 9.93
CA TYR A 184 -5.86 3.25 9.79
C TYR A 184 -7.08 3.18 10.69
N TYR A 185 -7.72 2.02 10.83
CA TYR A 185 -8.83 1.83 11.76
C TYR A 185 -8.42 2.12 13.21
N SER A 186 -7.28 1.58 13.64
CA SER A 186 -6.72 1.83 14.99
C SER A 186 -6.36 3.30 15.21
N ALA A 187 -6.01 4.04 14.15
CA ALA A 187 -5.74 5.47 14.21
C ALA A 187 -6.98 6.37 14.09
N GLY A 188 -8.20 5.80 14.04
CA GLY A 188 -9.44 6.56 13.82
C GLY A 188 -9.61 7.11 12.40
N LEU A 189 -8.91 6.52 11.43
CA LEU A 189 -8.90 6.90 10.01
C LEU A 189 -9.68 5.89 9.13
N GLY A 190 -10.55 5.06 9.73
CA GLY A 190 -11.32 4.05 9.01
C GLY A 190 -12.24 4.60 7.92
N GLY A 191 -12.82 5.79 8.13
CA GLY A 191 -13.68 6.46 7.16
C GLY A 191 -12.95 6.80 5.85
N VAL A 192 -11.75 7.37 5.95
CA VAL A 192 -10.93 7.69 4.77
C VAL A 192 -10.36 6.42 4.11
N TRP A 193 -10.02 5.39 4.89
CA TRP A 193 -9.59 4.10 4.32
C TRP A 193 -10.67 3.45 3.45
N SER A 194 -11.92 3.47 3.91
CA SER A 194 -13.06 2.90 3.15
C SER A 194 -13.20 3.53 1.77
N LEU A 195 -12.85 4.81 1.64
CA LEU A 195 -12.81 5.51 0.36
C LEU A 195 -11.59 5.10 -0.47
N ILE A 196 -10.39 5.06 0.13
CA ILE A 196 -9.15 4.65 -0.55
C ILE A 196 -9.30 3.23 -1.11
N GLU A 197 -9.82 2.30 -0.32
CA GLU A 197 -10.08 0.91 -0.72
C GLU A 197 -11.00 0.85 -1.95
N ARG A 198 -12.02 1.70 -2.02
CA ARG A 198 -12.91 1.78 -3.19
C ARG A 198 -12.22 2.34 -4.42
N VAL A 199 -11.39 3.38 -4.27
CA VAL A 199 -10.57 3.90 -5.36
C VAL A 199 -9.62 2.81 -5.88
N LEU A 200 -9.10 1.97 -4.99
CA LEU A 200 -8.19 0.88 -5.34
C LEU A 200 -8.86 -0.30 -6.04
N PHE A 201 -10.00 -0.77 -5.53
CA PHE A 201 -10.61 -2.03 -5.95
C PHE A 201 -11.90 -1.88 -6.76
N ALA A 202 -12.54 -0.71 -6.74
CA ALA A 202 -13.80 -0.44 -7.42
C ALA A 202 -13.90 1.00 -8.01
N PRO A 203 -12.93 1.46 -8.83
CA PRO A 203 -12.83 2.85 -9.28
C PRO A 203 -13.96 3.35 -10.20
N LYS A 204 -14.93 2.51 -10.57
CA LYS A 204 -16.04 2.84 -11.48
C LYS A 204 -17.39 3.07 -10.80
N ARG A 205 -17.43 3.16 -9.46
CA ARG A 205 -18.68 3.32 -8.68
C ARG A 205 -18.67 4.62 -7.90
N GLU A 206 -19.77 5.37 -7.95
CA GLU A 206 -19.98 6.58 -7.15
C GLU A 206 -20.31 6.24 -5.70
N HIS A 207 -19.80 7.06 -4.77
CA HIS A 207 -19.93 6.81 -3.35
C HIS A 207 -19.95 8.10 -2.52
N GLU A 208 -20.83 8.15 -1.53
CA GLU A 208 -20.92 9.23 -0.55
C GLU A 208 -20.64 8.68 0.85
N TRP A 209 -19.89 9.45 1.65
CA TRP A 209 -19.59 9.09 3.03
C TRP A 209 -19.98 10.20 4.00
N TYR A 210 -20.81 9.82 4.95
CA TYR A 210 -21.33 10.69 5.99
C TYR A 210 -20.67 10.28 7.30
N GLU A 211 -19.74 11.08 7.79
CA GLU A 211 -19.26 10.93 9.17
C GLU A 211 -19.69 12.18 9.92
N ALA A 212 -20.71 12.04 10.76
CA ALA A 212 -21.16 13.14 11.60
C ALA A 212 -19.93 13.69 12.36
N PRO A 213 -19.76 15.02 12.48
CA PRO A 213 -18.93 15.53 13.56
C PRO A 213 -19.46 14.87 14.82
N LYS A 214 -18.60 14.22 15.62
CA LYS A 214 -18.97 13.94 17.00
C LYS A 214 -19.16 15.32 17.63
N ARG A 215 -20.35 15.90 17.52
CA ARG A 215 -20.82 16.79 18.56
C ARG A 215 -20.77 15.91 19.79
N GLU A 216 -20.01 16.33 20.80
CA GLU A 216 -20.22 15.81 22.14
C GLU A 216 -21.73 15.81 22.34
N HIS A 217 -22.31 14.60 22.42
CA HIS A 217 -23.74 14.46 22.54
C HIS A 217 -24.09 14.96 23.94
N GLU A 218 -24.30 16.26 24.09
CA GLU A 218 -25.30 16.72 25.06
C GLU A 218 -26.60 16.07 24.61
N TRP A 219 -27.06 15.11 25.43
CA TRP A 219 -28.36 14.49 25.28
C TRP A 219 -29.42 15.59 25.31
N TYR A 220 -29.83 16.05 24.13
CA TYR A 220 -30.92 17.00 23.97
C TYR A 220 -32.18 16.19 23.62
N GLU A 221 -33.06 16.00 24.61
CA GLU A 221 -34.44 15.56 24.35
C GLU A 221 -35.19 16.69 23.65
N ALA A 222 -35.11 16.75 22.32
CA ALA A 222 -35.98 17.62 21.53
C ALA A 222 -37.23 16.85 21.08
N PRO A 223 -38.44 17.43 21.21
CA PRO A 223 -39.68 16.77 20.80
C PRO A 223 -39.73 16.57 19.29
N LYS A 224 -40.27 15.42 18.88
CA LYS A 224 -40.48 15.01 17.48
C LYS A 224 -41.21 16.10 16.67
N ARG A 225 -40.46 16.94 15.96
CA ARG A 225 -40.94 17.59 14.74
C ARG A 225 -40.39 16.81 13.57
N GLU A 226 -41.25 16.54 12.58
CA GLU A 226 -40.83 16.09 11.25
C GLU A 226 -39.96 17.19 10.64
N HIS A 227 -38.67 17.13 10.94
CA HIS A 227 -37.66 17.83 10.18
C HIS A 227 -37.55 17.06 8.86
N GLU A 228 -37.92 17.72 7.77
CA GLU A 228 -37.34 17.45 6.46
C GLU A 228 -35.83 17.29 6.70
N TYR A 229 -35.34 16.05 6.62
CA TYR A 229 -33.97 15.70 6.95
C TYR A 229 -33.07 16.41 5.94
N ASP A 230 -32.64 17.63 6.25
CA ASP A 230 -31.54 18.27 5.57
C ASP A 230 -30.32 17.39 5.81
N ARG A 231 -30.04 16.50 4.85
CA ARG A 231 -28.98 15.52 4.98
C ARG A 231 -27.70 16.32 5.11
N PRO A 232 -26.96 16.21 6.23
CA PRO A 232 -25.70 16.93 6.37
C PRO A 232 -24.82 16.54 5.18
N LYS A 233 -24.19 17.51 4.52
CA LYS A 233 -23.34 17.25 3.37
C LYS A 233 -22.30 16.18 3.73
N PRO A 234 -22.08 15.16 2.89
CA PRO A 234 -21.12 14.12 3.19
C PRO A 234 -19.73 14.75 3.34
N SER A 235 -18.97 14.36 4.37
CA SER A 235 -17.61 14.88 4.59
C SER A 235 -16.67 14.49 3.44
N LEU A 236 -16.97 13.38 2.75
CA LEU A 236 -16.25 12.87 1.60
C LEU A 236 -17.23 12.36 0.53
N ARG A 237 -16.99 12.71 -0.73
CA ARG A 237 -17.70 12.14 -1.89
C ARG A 237 -16.71 11.69 -2.95
N TYR A 238 -16.89 10.49 -3.50
CA TYR A 238 -16.15 9.99 -4.65
C TYR A 238 -17.07 9.91 -5.87
N ALA A 239 -16.74 10.65 -6.92
CA ALA A 239 -17.44 10.67 -8.20
C ALA A 239 -16.45 11.02 -9.31
N ASP A 240 -16.67 10.51 -10.52
CA ASP A 240 -15.85 10.83 -11.71
C ASP A 240 -14.33 10.62 -11.53
N GLY A 241 -13.94 9.63 -10.71
CA GLY A 241 -12.54 9.35 -10.43
C GLY A 241 -11.86 10.35 -9.48
N ARG A 242 -12.62 11.26 -8.86
CA ARG A 242 -12.14 12.30 -7.94
C ARG A 242 -12.83 12.21 -6.59
N VAL A 243 -12.12 12.64 -5.56
CA VAL A 243 -12.66 12.81 -4.21
C VAL A 243 -12.94 14.28 -3.98
N ARG A 244 -14.15 14.62 -3.57
CA ARG A 244 -14.49 15.91 -2.98
C ARG A 244 -14.44 15.78 -1.47
N LEU A 245 -13.59 16.58 -0.85
CA LEU A 245 -13.46 16.67 0.60
C LEU A 245 -13.98 18.04 1.03
N HIS A 246 -14.97 18.03 1.94
CA HIS A 246 -15.48 19.25 2.55
C HIS A 246 -14.58 19.60 3.74
N ASP A 247 -13.82 20.69 3.62
CA ASP A 247 -12.92 21.14 4.69
C ASP A 247 -13.65 22.04 5.68
N ASP A 248 -13.97 21.48 6.85
CA ASP A 248 -14.55 22.16 7.99
C ASP A 248 -13.48 22.78 8.92
N GLY A 249 -12.20 22.70 8.54
CA GLY A 249 -11.07 23.25 9.29
C GLY A 249 -10.58 22.34 10.43
N HIS A 250 -11.24 21.22 10.70
CA HIS A 250 -10.85 20.31 11.77
C HIS A 250 -9.57 19.54 11.43
N GLU A 251 -8.75 19.25 12.46
CA GLU A 251 -7.51 18.49 12.33
C GLU A 251 -7.71 17.13 11.64
N ARG A 252 -8.85 16.48 11.89
CA ARG A 252 -9.25 15.24 11.22
C ARG A 252 -9.28 15.39 9.70
N VAL A 253 -9.87 16.46 9.18
CA VAL A 253 -10.00 16.67 7.73
C VAL A 253 -8.64 16.97 7.09
N ARG A 254 -7.74 17.65 7.82
CA ARG A 254 -6.34 17.79 7.39
C ARG A 254 -5.65 16.43 7.30
N ARG A 255 -5.78 15.58 8.32
CA ARG A 255 -5.22 14.21 8.30
C ARG A 255 -5.79 13.37 7.16
N TRP A 256 -7.07 13.52 6.83
CA TRP A 256 -7.71 12.83 5.70
C TRP A 256 -7.16 13.32 4.36
N ARG A 257 -7.02 14.65 4.18
CA ARG A 257 -6.39 15.24 3.00
C ARG A 257 -4.99 14.69 2.79
N ASP A 258 -4.16 14.72 3.83
CA ASP A 258 -2.77 14.26 3.77
C ASP A 258 -2.71 12.79 3.36
N LEU A 259 -3.62 11.97 3.89
CA LEU A 259 -3.70 10.55 3.55
C LEU A 259 -4.14 10.31 2.10
N LEU A 260 -5.18 11.01 1.65
CA LEU A 260 -5.66 10.90 0.26
C LEU A 260 -4.57 11.33 -0.74
N GLN A 261 -3.84 12.39 -0.42
CA GLN A 261 -2.69 12.84 -1.21
C GLN A 261 -1.57 11.81 -1.20
N ALA A 262 -1.27 11.20 -0.05
CA ALA A 262 -0.25 10.15 0.05
C ALA A 262 -0.60 8.91 -0.80
N HIS A 263 -1.89 8.55 -0.88
CA HIS A 263 -2.39 7.51 -1.77
C HIS A 263 -2.55 7.96 -3.23
N GLY A 264 -2.15 9.18 -3.57
CA GLY A 264 -2.22 9.73 -4.93
C GLY A 264 -3.64 9.87 -5.46
N VAL A 265 -4.63 9.99 -4.56
CA VAL A 265 -6.04 10.12 -4.94
C VAL A 265 -6.31 11.56 -5.39
N PRO A 266 -6.85 11.79 -6.61
CA PRO A 266 -7.21 13.13 -7.06
C PRO A 266 -8.24 13.77 -6.12
N LEU A 267 -7.89 14.92 -5.55
CA LEU A 267 -8.66 15.57 -4.50
C LEU A 267 -9.09 16.99 -4.91
N GLU A 268 -10.39 17.26 -4.79
CA GLU A 268 -10.97 18.60 -4.79
C GLU A 268 -11.33 18.96 -3.34
N VAL A 269 -10.75 20.04 -2.83
CA VAL A 269 -11.06 20.55 -1.49
C VAL A 269 -12.07 21.67 -1.65
N ALA A 270 -13.27 21.50 -1.11
CA ALA A 270 -14.28 22.55 -1.08
C ALA A 270 -14.24 23.25 0.28
N SER A 271 -14.02 24.57 0.28
CA SER A 271 -14.12 25.39 1.49
C SER A 271 -15.59 25.64 1.86
N PRO A 272 -15.89 26.02 3.12
CA PRO A 272 -17.26 26.32 3.55
C PRO A 272 -17.94 27.40 2.69
N SER A 273 -17.16 28.41 2.26
CA SER A 273 -17.60 29.52 1.40
C SER A 273 -17.88 29.13 -0.06
N ASP A 274 -17.30 28.03 -0.56
CA ASP A 274 -17.55 27.52 -1.91
C ASP A 274 -18.84 26.69 -1.95
N ALA A 275 -19.15 26.02 -0.84
CA ALA A 275 -20.36 25.23 -0.65
C ALA A 275 -21.63 26.11 -0.59
N GLU A 276 -21.50 27.36 -0.15
CA GLU A 276 -22.58 28.37 -0.15
C GLU A 276 -22.79 28.97 -1.56
N ARG A 277 -21.71 29.23 -2.32
CA ARG A 277 -21.82 29.78 -3.68
C ARG A 277 -22.37 28.78 -4.71
N SER A 278 -22.00 27.51 -4.60
CA SER A 278 -22.53 26.47 -5.49
C SER A 278 -24.02 26.20 -5.24
N ALA A 279 -24.50 26.41 -4.01
CA ALA A 279 -25.92 26.31 -3.65
C ALA A 279 -26.72 27.49 -4.23
N ALA A 280 -26.15 28.70 -4.21
CA ALA A 280 -26.75 29.88 -4.84
C ALA A 280 -26.78 29.84 -6.38
N ALA A 281 -25.92 29.03 -7.01
CA ALA A 281 -25.87 28.87 -8.47
C ALA A 281 -26.74 27.72 -9.01
N SER A 282 -27.29 26.88 -8.14
CA SER A 282 -28.13 25.73 -8.49
C SER A 282 -29.61 25.90 -8.09
N ALA A 283 -29.96 27.08 -7.55
CA ALA A 283 -31.31 27.53 -7.22
C ALA A 283 -31.74 28.61 -8.22
#